data_AF-A0A354ZAI1-F1
#
_entry.id   AF-A0A354ZAI1-F1
#
_cell.length_a   1.000
_cell.length_b   1.000
_cell.length_c   1.000
_cell.angle_alpha   90.00
_cell.angle_beta   90.00
_cell.angle_gamma   90.00
#
_symmetry.space_group_name_H-M   'P 1'
#
loop_
_entity.id
_entity.type
_entity.pdbx_description
1 polymer ?
#
loop_
_entity_poly.entity_id
_entity_poly.type
_entity_poly.pdbx_seq_one_letter_code
_entity_poly.pdbx_strand_id
1 'polypeptide(L)'
;MMNELGEIPVEIVHLYTYDIGRAIDLKKVASLVPAHHDIGFAKRRDTPVSLTLPKPMVLSINTDECDSKCFDKISAQAKIYEDGAVTIIVRYRTMSRFEDLPKKADILIRDSSNAESIEQFAESSFKMVHEALRSAVSGYKDLAEDDREAYTAFCLLECPGGDPQAFIEANKDVAASLLSGEPVG
;
A
#
# COMPACT_ATOMS: atom_id res chain seq x y z
N MET A 1 3.29 3.01 24.22
CA MET A 1 2.35 2.93 25.36
C MET A 1 0.95 3.18 24.83
N MET A 2 -0.04 2.35 25.20
CA MET A 2 -1.45 2.66 24.88
C MET A 2 -1.85 3.97 25.55
N ASN A 3 -2.58 4.83 24.82
CA ASN A 3 -3.17 6.02 25.44
C ASN A 3 -4.34 5.63 26.36
N GLU A 4 -4.92 6.60 27.10
CA GLU A 4 -6.05 6.35 28.02
C GLU A 4 -7.28 5.74 27.32
N LEU A 5 -7.33 5.78 25.98
CA LEU A 5 -8.39 5.23 25.13
C LEU A 5 -8.05 3.84 24.56
N GLY A 6 -6.89 3.27 24.90
CA GLY A 6 -6.46 1.96 24.42
C GLY A 6 -6.02 1.94 22.95
N GLU A 7 -5.76 3.11 22.36
CA GLU A 7 -5.27 3.21 20.98
C GLU A 7 -3.75 3.03 20.93
N ILE A 8 -3.30 2.50 19.79
CA ILE A 8 -1.90 2.34 19.45
C ILE A 8 -1.59 3.02 18.12
N PRO A 9 -0.34 3.50 17.95
CA PRO A 9 0.12 3.99 16.68
C PRO A 9 0.21 2.81 15.70
N VAL A 10 -0.48 2.95 14.59
CA VAL A 10 -0.50 1.96 13.52
C VAL A 10 -0.16 2.60 12.19
N GLU A 11 0.41 1.79 11.33
CA GLU A 11 0.62 2.12 9.93
C GLU A 11 -0.16 1.14 9.08
N ILE A 12 -1.04 1.66 8.22
CA ILE A 12 -1.83 0.85 7.30
C ILE A 12 -1.24 1.04 5.92
N VAL A 13 -0.98 -0.08 5.23
CA VAL A 13 -0.38 -0.10 3.90
C VAL A 13 -1.32 -0.84 2.97
N HIS A 14 -1.83 -0.14 1.97
CA HIS A 14 -2.56 -0.73 0.86
C HIS A 14 -1.63 -0.96 -0.31
N LEU A 15 -1.73 -2.13 -0.92
CA LEU A 15 -1.02 -2.51 -2.12
C LEU A 15 -2.04 -2.95 -3.16
N TYR A 16 -2.11 -2.22 -4.27
CA TYR A 16 -2.94 -2.56 -5.42
C TYR A 16 -2.02 -2.89 -6.58
N THR A 17 -2.01 -4.15 -7.01
CA THR A 17 -1.15 -4.63 -8.09
C THR A 17 -1.97 -4.88 -9.35
N TYR A 18 -1.52 -4.32 -10.45
CA TYR A 18 -2.18 -4.35 -11.75
C TYR A 18 -1.25 -4.99 -12.78
N ASP A 19 -1.80 -5.91 -13.59
CA ASP A 19 -1.13 -6.43 -14.80
C ASP A 19 -1.52 -5.56 -15.99
N ILE A 20 -0.58 -4.73 -16.46
CA ILE A 20 -0.84 -3.73 -17.50
C ILE A 20 -0.34 -4.16 -18.89
N GLY A 21 0.23 -5.35 -19.01
CA GLY A 21 0.79 -5.84 -20.27
C GLY A 21 1.83 -6.94 -20.08
N ARG A 22 2.64 -7.18 -21.12
CA ARG A 22 3.62 -8.28 -21.12
C ARG A 22 4.99 -7.89 -20.58
N ALA A 23 5.39 -6.65 -20.83
CA ALA A 23 6.68 -6.13 -20.41
C ALA A 23 6.68 -4.60 -20.42
N ILE A 24 7.51 -3.98 -19.58
CA ILE A 24 7.70 -2.54 -19.48
C ILE A 24 9.17 -2.19 -19.71
N ASP A 25 9.46 -1.32 -20.67
CA ASP A 25 10.82 -0.77 -20.86
C ASP A 25 11.13 0.27 -19.77
N LEU A 26 11.77 -0.17 -18.68
CA LEU A 26 12.12 0.69 -17.55
C LEU A 26 13.05 1.85 -17.95
N LYS A 27 13.92 1.68 -18.98
CA LYS A 27 14.77 2.79 -19.44
C LYS A 27 13.92 3.88 -20.08
N LYS A 28 12.90 3.48 -20.84
CA LYS A 28 11.93 4.42 -21.40
C LYS A 28 11.08 5.08 -20.32
N VAL A 29 10.66 4.33 -19.29
CA VAL A 29 9.94 4.90 -18.13
C VAL A 29 10.72 6.03 -17.47
N ALA A 30 12.02 5.87 -17.25
CA ALA A 30 12.88 6.91 -16.66
C ALA A 30 12.94 8.22 -17.49
N SER A 31 12.59 8.17 -18.77
CA SER A 31 12.49 9.35 -19.62
C SER A 31 11.09 9.98 -19.65
N LEU A 32 10.06 9.26 -19.20
CA LEU A 32 8.65 9.68 -19.25
C LEU A 32 8.17 10.28 -17.94
N VAL A 33 8.61 9.70 -16.82
CA VAL A 33 8.17 10.07 -15.47
C VAL A 33 9.39 10.25 -14.55
N PRO A 34 9.29 11.08 -13.50
CA PRO A 34 10.38 11.31 -12.55
C PRO A 34 10.56 10.14 -11.58
N ALA A 35 10.68 8.93 -12.12
CA ALA A 35 10.84 7.71 -11.37
C ALA A 35 12.33 7.33 -11.25
N HIS A 36 12.68 6.71 -10.14
CA HIS A 36 14.04 6.29 -9.83
C HIS A 36 14.06 4.78 -9.57
N HIS A 37 15.19 4.11 -9.76
CA HIS A 37 15.28 2.71 -9.34
C HIS A 37 15.10 2.60 -7.84
N ASP A 38 14.31 1.60 -7.41
CA ASP A 38 14.15 1.31 -6.00
C ASP A 38 15.54 1.08 -5.38
N ILE A 39 15.86 1.88 -4.36
CA ILE A 39 16.99 1.63 -3.48
C ILE A 39 16.50 0.52 -2.55
N GLY A 40 16.38 -0.70 -3.11
CA GLY A 40 15.48 -1.73 -2.60
C GLY A 40 15.70 -2.11 -1.14
N PHE A 41 14.82 -2.97 -0.63
CA PHE A 41 15.08 -3.72 0.60
C PHE A 41 16.50 -4.28 0.52
N ALA A 42 17.41 -3.75 1.33
CA ALA A 42 18.72 -4.37 1.51
C ALA A 42 18.43 -5.83 1.85
N LYS A 43 18.92 -6.77 1.02
CA LYS A 43 18.79 -8.21 1.29
C LYS A 43 19.10 -8.40 2.78
N ARG A 44 18.10 -8.79 3.56
CA ARG A 44 18.34 -9.07 4.98
C ARG A 44 19.31 -10.25 5.03
N ARG A 45 20.07 -10.38 6.12
CA ARG A 45 21.05 -11.47 6.28
C ARG A 45 20.44 -12.86 5.98
N ASP A 46 19.15 -12.99 6.25
CA ASP A 46 18.39 -14.24 6.13
C ASP A 46 17.65 -14.40 4.78
N THR A 47 17.78 -13.44 3.85
CA THR A 47 17.21 -13.59 2.51
C THR A 47 18.05 -14.61 1.72
N PRO A 48 17.45 -15.72 1.25
CA PRO A 48 18.19 -16.73 0.49
C PRO A 48 18.92 -16.11 -0.70
N VAL A 49 20.17 -16.53 -0.92
CA VAL A 49 21.00 -16.00 -2.02
C VAL A 49 20.35 -16.26 -3.38
N SER A 50 19.60 -17.36 -3.51
CA SER A 50 18.82 -17.73 -4.69
C SER A 50 17.63 -16.81 -4.96
N LEU A 51 17.17 -16.04 -3.98
CA LEU A 51 16.06 -15.11 -4.18
C LEU A 51 16.58 -13.89 -4.95
N THR A 52 16.18 -13.80 -6.21
CA THR A 52 16.39 -12.61 -7.05
C THR A 52 15.10 -11.81 -7.01
N LEU A 53 15.11 -10.72 -6.23
CA LEU A 53 13.98 -9.80 -6.21
C LEU A 53 14.06 -8.89 -7.44
N PRO A 54 12.92 -8.66 -8.13
CA PRO A 54 12.89 -7.69 -9.21
C PRO A 54 13.27 -6.30 -8.70
N LYS A 55 13.87 -5.48 -9.57
CA LYS A 55 14.28 -4.11 -9.26
C LYS A 55 13.30 -3.13 -9.91
N PRO A 56 12.18 -2.80 -9.24
CA PRO A 56 11.21 -1.90 -9.81
C PRO A 56 11.79 -0.50 -9.97
N MET A 57 11.15 0.27 -10.83
CA MET A 57 11.21 1.72 -10.76
C MET A 57 10.14 2.25 -9.82
N VAL A 58 10.52 3.20 -8.99
CA VAL A 58 9.68 3.85 -7.98
C VAL A 58 9.35 5.25 -8.46
N LEU A 59 8.05 5.54 -8.54
CA LEU A 59 7.49 6.86 -8.78
C LEU A 59 6.79 7.31 -7.52
N SER A 60 7.22 8.43 -6.92
CA SER A 60 6.48 9.06 -5.83
C SER A 60 5.22 9.72 -6.38
N ILE A 61 4.08 9.49 -5.72
CA ILE A 61 2.79 10.05 -6.08
C ILE A 61 2.53 11.23 -5.15
N ASN A 62 2.03 12.34 -5.69
CA ASN A 62 1.75 13.53 -4.89
C ASN A 62 0.61 13.25 -3.90
N THR A 63 0.84 13.56 -2.63
CA THR A 63 -0.14 13.45 -1.54
C THR A 63 -0.41 14.80 -0.86
N ASP A 64 0.04 15.93 -1.42
CA ASP A 64 -0.13 17.27 -0.84
C ASP A 64 -1.60 17.63 -0.59
N GLU A 65 -2.50 17.08 -1.40
CA GLU A 65 -3.94 17.29 -1.27
C GLU A 65 -4.62 16.30 -0.31
N CYS A 66 -3.88 15.36 0.29
CA CYS A 66 -4.41 14.42 1.28
C CYS A 66 -4.25 15.02 2.68
N ASP A 67 -5.33 15.57 3.24
CA ASP A 67 -5.29 16.43 4.41
C ASP A 67 -6.28 16.04 5.52
N SER A 68 -6.81 14.81 5.52
CA SER A 68 -7.69 14.36 6.61
C SER A 68 -6.98 14.43 7.96
N LYS A 69 -7.70 14.92 8.98
CA LYS A 69 -7.27 14.92 10.38
C LYS A 69 -7.04 13.52 10.95
N CYS A 70 -7.45 12.47 10.23
CA CYS A 70 -7.25 11.09 10.64
C CYS A 70 -5.82 10.59 10.44
N PHE A 71 -4.98 11.31 9.68
CA PHE A 71 -3.62 10.88 9.36
C PHE A 71 -2.56 11.74 10.07
N ASP A 72 -1.62 11.08 10.73
CA ASP A 72 -0.39 11.74 11.18
C ASP A 72 0.58 11.94 9.99
N LYS A 73 0.54 10.99 9.05
CA LYS A 73 1.35 10.98 7.84
C LYS A 73 0.65 10.15 6.78
N ILE A 74 0.70 10.60 5.53
CA ILE A 74 0.32 9.82 4.36
C ILE A 74 1.42 9.90 3.30
N SER A 75 1.58 8.84 2.53
CA SER A 75 2.52 8.77 1.41
C SER A 75 2.02 7.76 0.39
N ALA A 76 2.28 8.03 -0.88
CA ALA A 76 1.90 7.15 -1.96
C ALA A 76 3.04 7.01 -2.98
N GLN A 77 3.18 5.82 -3.55
CA GLN A 77 4.15 5.54 -4.59
C GLN A 77 3.65 4.45 -5.54
N ALA A 78 4.11 4.48 -6.79
CA ALA A 78 3.97 3.38 -7.72
C ALA A 78 5.30 2.64 -7.84
N LYS A 79 5.25 1.30 -7.80
CA LYS A 79 6.36 0.43 -8.19
C LYS A 79 6.06 -0.17 -9.56
N ILE A 80 6.96 0.02 -10.51
CA ILE A 80 6.81 -0.37 -11.91
C ILE A 80 7.82 -1.48 -12.19
N TYR A 81 7.31 -2.63 -12.62
CA TYR A 81 8.12 -3.83 -12.84
C TYR A 81 8.25 -4.13 -14.33
N GLU A 82 9.41 -4.64 -14.73
CA GLU A 82 9.74 -4.93 -16.13
C GLU A 82 8.83 -6.00 -16.74
N ASP A 83 8.21 -6.85 -15.93
CA ASP A 83 7.34 -7.96 -16.31
C ASP A 83 5.88 -7.56 -16.60
N GLY A 84 5.58 -6.26 -16.67
CA GLY A 84 4.22 -5.80 -17.00
C GLY A 84 3.36 -5.49 -15.79
N ALA A 85 3.91 -5.53 -14.57
CA ALA A 85 3.17 -5.21 -13.35
C ALA A 85 3.41 -3.77 -12.86
N VAL A 86 2.37 -3.16 -12.28
CA VAL A 86 2.46 -1.91 -11.52
C VAL A 86 1.77 -2.09 -10.18
N THR A 87 2.45 -1.79 -9.08
CA THR A 87 1.86 -1.77 -7.73
C THR A 87 1.75 -0.34 -7.23
N ILE A 88 0.52 0.12 -6.97
CA ILE A 88 0.27 1.34 -6.20
C ILE A 88 0.32 0.99 -4.72
N ILE A 89 1.14 1.73 -3.97
CA ILE A 89 1.31 1.57 -2.53
C ILE A 89 0.86 2.87 -1.87
N VAL A 90 -0.20 2.80 -1.07
CA VAL A 90 -0.66 3.92 -0.23
C VAL A 90 -0.41 3.55 1.22
N ARG A 91 0.30 4.41 1.94
CA ARG A 91 0.68 4.19 3.34
C ARG A 91 0.26 5.40 4.17
N TYR A 92 -0.42 5.15 5.27
CA TYR A 92 -0.74 6.19 6.23
C TYR A 92 -0.58 5.72 7.68
N ARG A 93 -0.31 6.68 8.55
CA ARG A 93 -0.19 6.49 10.01
C ARG A 93 -1.37 7.10 10.71
N THR A 94 -1.90 6.40 11.71
CA THR A 94 -3.03 6.84 12.52
C THR A 94 -2.98 6.16 13.89
N MET A 95 -3.84 6.61 14.79
CA MET A 95 -4.12 5.94 16.06
C MET A 95 -5.36 5.07 15.91
N SER A 96 -5.30 3.84 16.43
CA SER A 96 -6.44 2.93 16.39
C SER A 96 -6.39 1.92 17.53
N ARG A 97 -7.56 1.46 17.98
CA ARG A 97 -7.70 0.24 18.77
C ARG A 97 -7.57 -0.96 17.85
N PHE A 98 -7.02 -2.07 18.34
CA PHE A 98 -6.78 -3.25 17.52
C PHE A 98 -8.06 -3.79 16.84
N GLU A 99 -9.19 -3.76 17.56
CA GLU A 99 -10.52 -4.17 17.05
C GLU A 99 -11.12 -3.24 15.98
N ASP A 100 -10.65 -1.99 15.89
CA ASP A 100 -11.16 -1.00 14.94
C ASP A 100 -10.31 -0.92 13.67
N LEU A 101 -9.22 -1.67 13.58
CA LEU A 101 -8.34 -1.71 12.41
C LEU A 101 -9.08 -2.02 11.09
N PRO A 102 -10.02 -2.98 11.02
CA PRO A 102 -10.75 -3.25 9.77
C PRO A 102 -11.51 -2.01 9.26
N LYS A 103 -12.11 -1.24 10.18
CA LYS A 103 -12.87 -0.02 9.84
C LYS A 103 -11.95 1.12 9.41
N LYS A 104 -10.68 1.07 9.80
CA LYS A 104 -9.67 2.05 9.42
C LYS A 104 -9.00 1.74 8.09
N ALA A 105 -9.32 0.60 7.46
CA ALA A 105 -8.72 0.19 6.19
C ALA A 105 -9.10 1.14 5.05
N ASP A 106 -10.36 1.55 4.89
CA ASP A 106 -10.75 2.46 3.81
C ASP A 106 -11.38 3.74 4.35
N ILE A 107 -10.52 4.61 4.90
CA ILE A 107 -10.92 5.93 5.38
C ILE A 107 -10.78 6.98 4.29
N LEU A 108 -11.45 8.12 4.50
CA LEU A 108 -11.42 9.22 3.55
C LEU A 108 -10.07 9.94 3.57
N ILE A 109 -9.56 10.29 2.38
CA ILE A 109 -8.27 10.99 2.25
C ILE A 109 -8.37 12.50 2.58
N ARG A 110 -9.58 13.06 2.61
CA ARG A 110 -9.87 14.47 2.89
C ARG A 110 -11.12 14.63 3.73
N ASP A 111 -11.19 15.72 4.50
CA ASP A 111 -12.36 16.09 5.31
C ASP A 111 -13.26 17.09 4.55
N SER A 112 -13.67 16.78 3.32
CA SER A 112 -14.44 17.68 2.45
C SER A 112 -15.59 16.98 1.70
N SER A 113 -16.46 17.74 1.02
CA SER A 113 -17.62 17.19 0.28
C SER A 113 -17.26 16.34 -0.94
N ASN A 114 -16.01 16.42 -1.42
CA ASN A 114 -15.47 15.58 -2.50
C ASN A 114 -14.41 14.61 -1.95
N ALA A 115 -14.61 14.13 -0.74
CA ALA A 115 -13.69 13.20 -0.11
C ALA A 115 -13.65 11.88 -0.89
N GLU A 116 -12.48 11.54 -1.39
CA GLU A 116 -12.20 10.23 -1.97
C GLU A 116 -11.79 9.26 -0.84
N SER A 117 -12.09 7.98 -1.01
CA SER A 117 -11.52 6.93 -0.17
C SER A 117 -10.07 6.63 -0.57
N ILE A 118 -9.35 5.85 0.24
CA ILE A 118 -7.99 5.41 -0.08
C ILE A 118 -7.98 4.60 -1.37
N GLU A 119 -8.98 3.73 -1.55
CA GLU A 119 -9.14 2.93 -2.76
C GLU A 119 -9.35 3.80 -4.00
N GLN A 120 -10.23 4.81 -3.91
CA GLN A 120 -10.50 5.74 -5.02
C GLN A 120 -9.27 6.57 -5.40
N PHE A 121 -8.53 7.05 -4.40
CA PHE A 121 -7.27 7.76 -4.61
C PHE A 121 -6.21 6.86 -5.26
N ALA A 122 -6.11 5.60 -4.84
CA ALA A 122 -5.17 4.65 -5.43
C ALA A 122 -5.52 4.34 -6.89
N GLU A 123 -6.81 4.20 -7.20
CA GLU A 123 -7.31 3.95 -8.55
C GLU A 123 -7.08 5.15 -9.49
N SER A 124 -7.37 6.38 -9.03
CA SER A 124 -7.13 7.59 -9.83
C SER A 124 -5.63 7.78 -10.09
N SER A 125 -4.81 7.55 -9.06
CA SER A 125 -3.36 7.55 -9.16
C SER A 125 -2.85 6.50 -10.15
N PHE A 126 -3.40 5.29 -10.09
CA PHE A 126 -3.07 4.23 -11.03
C PHE A 126 -3.40 4.63 -12.47
N LYS A 127 -4.59 5.17 -12.75
CA LYS A 127 -5.00 5.58 -14.10
C LYS A 127 -4.04 6.60 -14.70
N MET A 128 -3.58 7.57 -13.90
CA MET A 128 -2.57 8.54 -14.33
C MET A 128 -1.23 7.87 -14.70
N VAL A 129 -0.75 6.97 -13.84
CA VAL A 129 0.50 6.23 -14.09
C VAL A 129 0.36 5.33 -15.31
N HIS A 130 -0.73 4.58 -15.42
CA HIS A 130 -1.00 3.67 -16.53
C HIS A 130 -0.94 4.39 -17.89
N GLU A 131 -1.63 5.52 -18.01
CA GLU A 131 -1.62 6.32 -19.24
C GLU A 131 -0.22 6.88 -19.55
N ALA A 132 0.50 7.37 -18.53
CA ALA A 132 1.87 7.87 -18.71
C ALA A 132 2.83 6.77 -19.21
N LEU A 133 2.58 5.51 -18.83
CA LEU A 133 3.38 4.36 -19.22
C LEU A 133 3.00 3.76 -20.57
N ARG A 134 1.87 4.15 -21.18
CA ARG A 134 1.32 3.55 -22.42
C ARG A 134 2.38 3.27 -23.49
N SER A 135 3.27 4.23 -23.75
CA SER A 135 4.29 4.09 -24.81
C SER A 135 5.46 3.17 -24.44
N ALA A 136 5.67 2.86 -23.16
CA ALA A 136 6.73 2.01 -22.64
C ALA A 136 6.30 0.56 -22.42
N VAL A 137 5.01 0.24 -22.57
CA VAL A 137 4.46 -1.09 -22.31
C VAL A 137 4.28 -1.87 -23.62
N SER A 138 4.83 -3.08 -23.65
CA SER A 138 4.57 -4.04 -24.73
C SER A 138 3.31 -4.85 -24.43
N GLY A 139 2.37 -4.88 -25.38
CA GLY A 139 1.09 -5.54 -25.17
C GLY A 139 0.22 -4.83 -24.14
N TYR A 140 0.22 -3.50 -24.17
CA TYR A 140 -0.60 -2.64 -23.32
C TYR A 140 -2.05 -3.10 -23.30
N LYS A 141 -2.60 -3.25 -22.09
CA LYS A 141 -3.98 -3.67 -21.86
C LYS A 141 -4.81 -2.47 -21.42
N ASP A 142 -5.98 -2.28 -22.01
CA ASP A 142 -7.01 -1.47 -21.38
C ASP A 142 -7.61 -2.32 -20.24
N LEU A 143 -7.59 -1.78 -19.02
CA LEU A 143 -7.89 -2.55 -17.82
C LEU A 143 -9.38 -2.55 -17.50
N ALA A 144 -9.89 -3.72 -17.13
CA ALA A 144 -11.20 -3.86 -16.49
C ALA A 144 -11.08 -3.58 -14.98
N GLU A 145 -12.21 -3.30 -14.32
CA GLU A 145 -12.25 -3.03 -12.86
C GLU A 145 -11.69 -4.19 -12.01
N ASP A 146 -11.77 -5.43 -12.50
CA ASP A 146 -11.36 -6.64 -11.78
C ASP A 146 -9.90 -7.08 -12.05
N ASP A 147 -9.14 -6.37 -12.88
CA ASP A 147 -7.76 -6.73 -13.25
C ASP A 147 -6.71 -6.31 -12.19
N ARG A 148 -7.10 -6.31 -10.90
CA ARG A 148 -6.19 -5.99 -9.79
C ARG A 148 -6.23 -6.98 -8.65
N GLU A 149 -5.08 -7.17 -8.03
CA GLU A 149 -4.94 -7.79 -6.72
C GLU A 149 -4.78 -6.70 -5.65
N ALA A 150 -5.55 -6.80 -4.57
CA ALA A 150 -5.51 -5.85 -3.46
C ALA A 150 -5.07 -6.53 -2.16
N TYR A 151 -4.13 -5.92 -1.46
CA TYR A 151 -3.63 -6.38 -0.16
C TYR A 151 -3.58 -5.22 0.83
N THR A 152 -4.00 -5.46 2.06
CA THR A 152 -3.87 -4.50 3.17
C THR A 152 -3.00 -5.11 4.26
N ALA A 153 -1.97 -4.37 4.67
CA ALA A 153 -1.15 -4.73 5.81
C ALA A 153 -1.40 -3.75 6.97
N PHE A 154 -1.71 -4.30 8.13
CA PHE A 154 -1.83 -3.55 9.38
C PHE A 154 -0.54 -3.71 10.19
N CYS A 155 0.21 -2.63 10.35
CA CYS A 155 1.49 -2.62 11.04
C CYS A 155 1.34 -1.93 12.40
N LEU A 156 1.44 -2.70 13.49
CA LEU A 156 1.52 -2.13 14.83
C LEU A 156 2.90 -1.52 15.04
N LEU A 157 2.98 -0.19 15.21
CA LEU A 157 4.27 0.50 15.38
C LEU A 157 4.82 0.36 16.80
N GLU A 158 3.95 0.03 17.74
CA GLU A 158 4.29 -0.31 19.11
C GLU A 158 3.52 -1.55 19.53
N CYS A 159 4.17 -2.44 20.27
CA CYS A 159 3.54 -3.63 20.83
C CYS A 159 3.02 -3.33 22.25
N PRO A 160 1.69 -3.37 22.50
CA PRO A 160 1.15 -3.27 23.84
C PRO A 160 1.72 -4.35 24.76
N GLY A 161 2.23 -3.95 25.92
CA GLY A 161 2.82 -4.88 26.88
C GLY A 161 4.21 -5.43 26.51
N GLY A 162 4.73 -5.13 25.31
CA GLY A 162 6.09 -5.48 24.90
C GLY A 162 6.29 -6.95 24.45
N ASP A 163 5.24 -7.77 24.47
CA ASP A 163 5.27 -9.15 23.99
C ASP A 163 4.26 -9.35 22.84
N PRO A 164 4.75 -9.40 21.58
CA PRO A 164 3.89 -9.57 20.42
C PRO A 164 3.12 -10.89 20.41
N GLN A 165 3.71 -11.97 20.93
CA GLN A 165 3.07 -13.28 20.91
C GLN A 165 1.92 -13.32 21.89
N ALA A 166 2.14 -12.83 23.11
CA ALA A 166 1.07 -12.72 24.11
C ALA A 166 -0.05 -11.78 23.63
N PHE A 167 0.30 -10.68 22.96
CA PHE A 167 -0.69 -9.74 22.42
C PHE A 167 -1.59 -10.40 21.35
N ILE A 168 -0.99 -11.11 20.39
CA ILE A 168 -1.76 -11.80 19.34
C ILE A 168 -2.64 -12.90 19.94
N GLU A 169 -2.13 -13.69 20.89
CA GLU A 169 -2.94 -14.74 21.54
C GLU A 169 -4.15 -14.16 22.28
N ALA A 170 -3.96 -13.03 22.98
CA ALA A 170 -5.03 -12.34 23.68
C ALA A 170 -6.09 -11.73 22.74
N ASN A 171 -5.74 -11.49 21.47
CA ASN A 171 -6.61 -10.86 20.47
C ASN A 171 -6.82 -11.75 19.23
N LYS A 172 -6.70 -13.08 19.40
CA LYS A 172 -6.62 -14.03 18.28
C LYS A 172 -7.79 -13.97 17.31
N ASP A 173 -9.00 -13.70 17.80
CA ASP A 173 -10.21 -13.68 16.97
C ASP A 173 -10.23 -12.43 16.07
N VAL A 174 -9.81 -11.28 16.61
CA VAL A 174 -9.61 -10.04 15.84
C VAL A 174 -8.45 -10.20 14.85
N ALA A 175 -7.35 -10.83 15.28
CA ALA A 175 -6.22 -11.10 14.40
C ALA A 175 -6.60 -12.04 13.24
N ALA A 176 -7.40 -13.07 13.51
CA ALA A 176 -7.92 -13.97 12.49
C ALA A 176 -8.84 -13.23 11.50
N SER A 177 -9.76 -12.40 12.01
CA SER A 177 -10.63 -11.54 11.18
C SER A 177 -9.84 -10.61 10.26
N LEU A 178 -8.76 -9.99 10.76
CA LEU A 178 -7.89 -9.15 9.95
C LEU A 178 -7.15 -9.91 8.84
N LEU A 179 -6.82 -11.18 9.09
CA LEU A 179 -6.12 -12.04 8.12
C LEU A 179 -7.06 -12.65 7.08
N SER A 180 -8.28 -13.02 7.47
CA SER A 180 -9.27 -13.61 6.56
C SER A 180 -10.06 -12.56 5.78
N GLY A 181 -10.15 -11.32 6.30
CA GLY A 181 -11.06 -10.29 5.80
C GLY A 181 -12.53 -10.55 6.18
N GLU A 182 -12.81 -11.57 7.00
CA GLU A 182 -14.16 -11.91 7.47
C GLU A 182 -14.41 -11.27 8.84
N PRO A 183 -15.66 -10.88 9.17
CA PRO A 183 -15.97 -10.36 10.50
C PRO A 183 -15.75 -11.41 11.59
N VAL A 184 -15.51 -10.96 12.82
CA VAL A 184 -15.43 -11.83 14.00
C VAL A 184 -16.77 -12.56 14.17
N GLY A 185 -16.72 -13.90 14.23
CA GLY A 185 -17.87 -14.79 14.43
C GLY A 185 -18.20 -15.06 15.89
#